data_AF-A0A077LA13-F1
#
_entry.id   AF-A0A077LA13-F1
#
_cell.length_a   1.000
_cell.length_b   1.000
_cell.length_c   1.000
_cell.angle_alpha   90.00
_cell.angle_beta   90.00
_cell.angle_gamma   90.00
#
_symmetry.space_group_name_H-M   'P 1'
#
loop_
_entity.id
_entity.type
_entity.pdbx_description
1 polymer ?
#
loop_
_entity_poly.entity_id
_entity_poly.type
_entity_poly.pdbx_seq_one_letter_code
_entity_poly.pdbx_strand_id
1 'polypeptide(L)'
;VDAHYYAGVTYDYYKNTFGRNSYDNKGGQIKSSVHFNKNYNNAFWNGSQMVYGDGDGTTFIPLSGGIDVVAHELTHAVTETSSNLTYQNESGALNEALSDIFGTLVEYQSNNNPDFEIGEDVYTPGTAGDALRSTSNPAKYGDPDHYSVRYTGTGDNGGVH
;
A
#
# COMPACT_ATOMS: atom_id res chain seq x y z
N VAL A 1 -9.31 9.74 11.11
CA VAL A 1 -9.18 11.02 10.36
C VAL A 1 -8.36 10.75 9.11
N ASP A 2 -7.18 10.15 9.31
CA ASP A 2 -6.19 9.87 8.26
C ASP A 2 -6.74 9.07 7.07
N ALA A 3 -7.47 7.96 7.32
CA ALA A 3 -8.12 7.20 6.25
C ALA A 3 -9.00 8.05 5.31
N HIS A 4 -9.68 9.07 5.83
CA HIS A 4 -10.52 9.96 5.04
C HIS A 4 -9.70 11.01 4.30
N TYR A 5 -8.72 11.59 4.99
CA TYR A 5 -7.86 12.64 4.45
C TYR A 5 -6.94 12.10 3.35
N TYR A 6 -6.18 11.03 3.62
CA TYR A 6 -5.24 10.46 2.68
C TYR A 6 -5.92 9.82 1.47
N ALA A 7 -7.12 9.25 1.61
CA ALA A 7 -7.91 8.85 0.44
C ALA A 7 -8.22 10.04 -0.50
N GLY A 8 -8.44 11.24 0.06
CA GLY A 8 -8.58 12.47 -0.70
C GLY A 8 -7.29 12.90 -1.40
N VAL A 9 -6.16 12.83 -0.70
CA VAL A 9 -4.82 13.13 -1.27
C VAL A 9 -4.51 12.19 -2.44
N THR A 10 -4.75 10.89 -2.27
CA THR A 10 -4.55 9.90 -3.33
C THR A 10 -5.48 10.12 -4.52
N TYR A 11 -6.76 10.46 -4.28
CA TYR A 11 -7.69 10.86 -5.35
C TYR A 11 -7.15 12.06 -6.14
N ASP A 12 -6.71 13.11 -5.43
CA ASP A 12 -6.18 14.32 -6.05
C ASP A 12 -4.92 14.04 -6.86
N TYR A 13 -4.03 13.17 -6.37
CA TYR A 13 -2.85 12.74 -7.14
C TYR A 13 -3.25 12.08 -8.46
N TYR A 14 -4.12 11.07 -8.44
CA TYR A 14 -4.55 10.40 -9.67
C TYR A 14 -5.24 11.34 -10.65
N LYS A 15 -6.07 12.24 -10.14
CA LYS A 15 -6.81 13.22 -10.96
C LYS A 15 -5.89 14.28 -11.54
N ASN A 16 -5.03 14.88 -10.75
CA ASN A 16 -4.23 16.03 -11.17
C ASN A 16 -3.02 15.61 -12.01
N THR A 17 -2.44 14.44 -11.72
CA THR A 17 -1.26 13.94 -12.44
C THR A 17 -1.65 13.22 -13.74
N PHE A 18 -2.72 12.41 -13.72
CA PHE A 18 -3.07 11.54 -14.84
C PHE A 18 -4.43 11.84 -15.49
N GLY A 19 -5.20 12.79 -14.96
CA GLY A 19 -6.57 13.01 -15.40
C GLY A 19 -7.53 11.87 -15.06
N ARG A 20 -7.14 10.96 -14.15
CA ARG A 20 -7.94 9.78 -13.80
C ARG A 20 -8.99 10.16 -12.75
N ASN A 21 -10.27 9.96 -13.07
CA ASN A 21 -11.36 10.29 -12.15
C ASN A 21 -11.69 9.11 -11.22
N SER A 22 -11.08 9.08 -10.03
CA SER A 22 -11.17 7.97 -9.05
C SER A 22 -10.54 6.66 -9.54
N TYR A 23 -10.60 5.62 -8.71
CA TYR A 23 -9.96 4.34 -8.97
C TYR A 23 -10.45 3.69 -10.26
N ASP A 24 -11.72 3.85 -10.64
CA ASP A 24 -12.35 3.24 -11.83
C ASP A 24 -12.38 4.15 -13.08
N ASN A 25 -11.79 5.35 -12.99
CA ASN A 25 -11.86 6.40 -14.00
C ASN A 25 -13.29 6.87 -14.36
N LYS A 26 -14.27 6.64 -13.50
CA LYS A 26 -15.69 6.99 -13.69
C LYS A 26 -16.28 7.73 -12.49
N GLY A 27 -15.44 8.16 -11.55
CA GLY A 27 -15.88 8.83 -10.34
C GLY A 27 -16.45 7.88 -9.28
N GLY A 28 -16.00 6.62 -9.27
CA GLY A 28 -16.38 5.64 -8.26
C GLY A 28 -16.17 6.17 -6.84
N GLN A 29 -17.12 5.86 -5.94
CA GLN A 29 -17.07 6.31 -4.56
C GLN A 29 -15.97 5.56 -3.79
N ILE A 30 -15.01 6.31 -3.25
CA ILE A 30 -13.98 5.75 -2.38
C ILE A 30 -14.57 5.54 -0.98
N LYS A 31 -14.45 4.33 -0.46
CA LYS A 31 -14.97 3.91 0.84
C LYS A 31 -13.82 3.35 1.67
N SER A 32 -13.82 3.72 2.94
CA SER A 32 -12.81 3.30 3.91
C SER A 32 -13.49 2.86 5.21
N SER A 33 -13.10 1.70 5.73
CA SER A 33 -13.49 1.23 7.07
C SER A 33 -12.25 1.17 7.97
N VAL A 34 -12.34 1.73 9.17
CA VAL A 34 -11.28 1.72 10.20
C VAL A 34 -11.76 0.93 11.43
N HIS A 35 -10.87 0.70 12.41
CA HIS A 35 -11.17 -0.15 13.57
C HIS A 35 -11.60 -1.56 13.16
N PHE A 36 -11.02 -2.06 12.06
CA PHE A 36 -11.35 -3.38 11.55
C PHE A 36 -10.72 -4.47 12.42
N ASN A 37 -11.59 -5.25 13.06
CA ASN A 37 -11.21 -6.33 13.96
C ASN A 37 -10.35 -5.84 15.15
N LYS A 38 -9.97 -6.74 16.06
CA LYS A 38 -9.15 -6.40 17.22
C LYS A 38 -7.68 -6.71 16.93
N ASN A 39 -6.80 -5.77 17.21
CA ASN A 39 -5.35 -5.92 17.09
C ASN A 39 -4.91 -6.44 15.71
N TYR A 40 -5.57 -5.96 14.66
CA TYR A 40 -5.37 -6.45 13.31
C TYR A 40 -4.20 -5.72 12.66
N ASN A 41 -3.10 -6.42 12.45
CA ASN A 41 -1.86 -5.93 11.84
C ASN A 41 -1.92 -6.01 10.32
N ASN A 42 -2.95 -5.43 9.69
CA ASN A 42 -3.00 -5.32 8.25
C ASN A 42 -4.00 -4.25 7.76
N ALA A 43 -3.80 -3.83 6.51
CA ALA A 43 -4.75 -3.08 5.70
C ALA A 43 -4.97 -3.85 4.39
N PHE A 44 -6.11 -3.60 3.72
CA PHE A 44 -6.37 -4.24 2.43
C PHE A 44 -7.49 -3.53 1.66
N TRP A 45 -7.41 -3.59 0.33
CA TRP A 45 -8.55 -3.45 -0.58
C TRP A 45 -9.29 -4.79 -0.75
N ASN A 46 -10.61 -4.80 -0.53
CA ASN A 46 -11.41 -6.03 -0.56
C ASN A 46 -12.22 -6.26 -1.85
N GLY A 47 -11.92 -5.52 -2.93
CA GLY A 47 -12.73 -5.51 -4.15
C GLY A 47 -13.86 -4.46 -4.14
N SER A 48 -14.07 -3.74 -3.04
CA SER A 48 -15.13 -2.72 -2.94
C SER A 48 -14.82 -1.54 -2.02
N GLN A 49 -13.92 -1.69 -1.05
CA GLN A 49 -13.49 -0.64 -0.15
C GLN A 49 -12.10 -0.95 0.43
N MET A 50 -11.44 0.10 0.94
CA MET A 50 -10.24 -0.04 1.75
C MET A 50 -10.62 -0.33 3.20
N VAL A 51 -9.84 -1.17 3.86
CA VAL A 51 -10.08 -1.61 5.25
C VAL A 51 -8.77 -1.49 6.02
N TYR A 52 -8.81 -0.90 7.21
CA TYR A 52 -7.63 -0.67 8.04
C TYR A 52 -7.84 -1.24 9.45
N GLY A 53 -6.90 -2.09 9.87
CA GLY A 53 -6.78 -2.49 11.27
C GLY A 53 -6.17 -1.39 12.14
N ASP A 54 -6.36 -1.53 13.45
CA ASP A 54 -5.76 -0.63 14.44
C ASP A 54 -4.32 -1.00 14.81
N GLY A 55 -3.83 -2.15 14.32
CA GLY A 55 -2.60 -2.75 14.80
C GLY A 55 -2.70 -3.23 16.26
N ASP A 56 -1.68 -3.96 16.72
CA ASP A 56 -1.58 -4.45 18.09
C ASP A 56 -0.88 -3.48 19.06
N GLY A 57 -0.40 -2.33 18.56
CA GLY A 57 0.35 -1.31 19.30
C GLY A 57 1.84 -1.61 19.46
N THR A 58 2.34 -2.70 18.88
CA THR A 58 3.75 -3.12 18.94
C THR A 58 4.35 -3.38 17.56
N THR A 59 3.65 -4.12 16.71
CA THR A 59 4.00 -4.35 15.31
C THR A 59 3.49 -3.20 14.45
N PHE A 60 2.26 -2.76 14.72
CA PHE A 60 1.65 -1.63 14.02
C PHE A 60 0.85 -0.78 15.00
N ILE A 61 0.81 0.53 14.72
CA ILE A 61 -0.26 1.43 15.16
C ILE A 61 -1.36 1.48 14.08
N PRO A 62 -2.45 2.26 14.20
CA PRO A 62 -3.51 2.25 13.19
C PRO A 62 -3.00 2.54 11.78
N LEU A 63 -3.19 1.56 10.87
CA LEU A 63 -2.48 1.52 9.59
C LEU A 63 -2.87 2.63 8.62
N SER A 64 -4.04 3.25 8.81
CA SER A 64 -4.43 4.41 8.00
C SER A 64 -3.57 5.66 8.26
N GLY A 65 -2.68 5.61 9.26
CA GLY A 65 -1.75 6.70 9.57
C GLY A 65 -0.62 6.87 8.55
N GLY A 66 -0.30 5.85 7.75
CA GLY A 66 0.66 5.92 6.65
C GLY A 66 -0.04 6.34 5.36
N ILE A 67 0.43 7.42 4.74
CA ILE A 67 -0.17 7.92 3.48
C ILE A 67 0.13 6.96 2.32
N ASP A 68 1.32 6.39 2.29
CA ASP A 68 1.74 5.34 1.37
C ASP A 68 0.88 4.09 1.51
N VAL A 69 0.55 3.66 2.74
CA VAL A 69 -0.35 2.53 3.01
C VAL A 69 -1.73 2.83 2.43
N VAL A 70 -2.30 4.01 2.70
CA VAL A 70 -3.61 4.39 2.15
C VAL A 70 -3.60 4.46 0.63
N ALA A 71 -2.53 4.99 0.04
CA ALA A 71 -2.37 5.10 -1.41
C ALA A 71 -2.11 3.74 -2.08
N HIS A 72 -1.34 2.86 -1.43
CA HIS A 72 -1.11 1.46 -1.81
C HIS A 72 -2.45 0.73 -1.90
N GLU A 73 -3.29 0.81 -0.85
CA GLU A 73 -4.60 0.14 -0.86
C GLU A 73 -5.52 0.67 -1.98
N LEU A 74 -5.53 1.98 -2.22
CA LEU A 74 -6.34 2.52 -3.30
C LEU A 74 -5.79 2.15 -4.68
N THR A 75 -4.48 1.94 -4.79
CA THR A 75 -3.83 1.53 -6.04
C THR A 75 -4.21 0.10 -6.41
N HIS A 76 -4.44 -0.81 -5.47
CA HIS A 76 -5.05 -2.11 -5.80
C HIS A 76 -6.38 -1.98 -6.53
N ALA A 77 -7.24 -1.04 -6.12
CA ALA A 77 -8.50 -0.77 -6.81
C ALA A 77 -8.28 -0.21 -8.24
N VAL A 78 -7.22 0.58 -8.43
CA VAL A 78 -6.80 1.07 -9.75
C VAL A 78 -6.33 -0.10 -10.62
N THR A 79 -5.50 -0.98 -10.08
CA THR A 79 -5.01 -2.19 -10.75
C THR A 79 -6.17 -3.10 -11.16
N GLU A 80 -7.11 -3.39 -10.25
CA GLU A 80 -8.29 -4.22 -10.52
C GLU A 80 -9.14 -3.67 -11.67
N THR A 81 -9.35 -2.35 -11.71
CA THR A 81 -10.17 -1.70 -12.74
C THR A 81 -9.40 -1.33 -14.01
N SER A 82 -8.15 -1.78 -14.14
CA SER A 82 -7.30 -1.55 -15.31
C SER A 82 -6.69 -2.84 -15.84
N SER A 83 -5.47 -3.17 -15.43
CA SER A 83 -4.73 -4.36 -15.87
C SER A 83 -5.29 -5.66 -15.29
N ASN A 84 -5.99 -5.58 -14.16
CA ASN A 84 -6.57 -6.70 -13.43
C ASN A 84 -5.57 -7.85 -13.22
N LEU A 85 -4.37 -7.50 -12.76
CA LEU A 85 -3.30 -8.46 -12.49
C LEU A 85 -3.75 -9.46 -11.44
N THR A 86 -3.73 -10.74 -11.80
CA THR A 86 -4.08 -11.82 -10.88
C THR A 86 -3.13 -11.81 -9.69
N TYR A 87 -3.68 -11.86 -8.48
CA TYR A 87 -2.93 -11.77 -7.22
C TYR A 87 -2.23 -13.10 -6.85
N GLN A 88 -1.31 -13.51 -7.73
CA GLN A 88 -0.56 -14.75 -7.60
C GLN A 88 0.73 -14.71 -8.42
N ASN A 89 1.82 -15.28 -7.88
CA ASN A 89 3.13 -15.37 -8.52
C ASN A 89 3.60 -14.00 -9.07
N GLU A 90 4.28 -13.98 -10.22
CA GLU A 90 4.83 -12.75 -10.81
C GLU A 90 3.77 -11.68 -11.14
N SER A 91 2.53 -12.07 -11.51
CA SER A 91 1.47 -11.06 -11.72
C SER A 91 1.01 -10.43 -10.41
N GLY A 92 1.01 -11.20 -9.32
CA GLY A 92 0.74 -10.68 -7.99
C GLY A 92 1.87 -9.78 -7.50
N ALA A 93 3.13 -10.17 -7.72
CA ALA A 93 4.28 -9.34 -7.40
C ALA A 93 4.30 -8.01 -8.16
N LEU A 94 3.86 -8.00 -9.43
CA LEU A 94 3.64 -6.76 -10.17
C LEU A 94 2.46 -5.93 -9.62
N ASN A 95 1.43 -6.58 -9.08
CA ASN A 95 0.30 -5.89 -8.45
C ASN A 95 0.75 -5.14 -7.19
N GLU A 96 1.46 -5.83 -6.29
CA GLU A 96 2.08 -5.26 -5.09
C GLU A 96 3.06 -4.14 -5.43
N ALA A 97 4.00 -4.40 -6.35
CA ALA A 97 4.99 -3.40 -6.74
C ALA A 97 4.35 -2.13 -7.33
N LEU A 98 3.25 -2.25 -8.10
CA LEU A 98 2.52 -1.07 -8.57
C LEU A 98 1.91 -0.29 -7.40
N SER A 99 1.32 -0.98 -6.42
CA SER A 99 0.77 -0.35 -5.22
C SER A 99 1.85 0.37 -4.40
N ASP A 100 3.01 -0.24 -4.20
CA ASP A 100 4.16 0.42 -3.54
C ASP A 100 4.65 1.63 -4.33
N ILE A 101 4.86 1.50 -5.65
CA ILE A 101 5.32 2.60 -6.50
C ILE A 101 4.38 3.80 -6.40
N PHE A 102 3.06 3.58 -6.55
CA PHE A 102 2.12 4.70 -6.48
C PHE A 102 1.90 5.19 -5.05
N GLY A 103 2.02 4.32 -4.04
CA GLY A 103 2.05 4.70 -2.63
C GLY A 103 3.14 5.73 -2.35
N THR A 104 4.38 5.38 -2.67
CA THR A 104 5.54 6.26 -2.56
C THR A 104 5.36 7.56 -3.36
N LEU A 105 4.88 7.49 -4.62
CA LEU A 105 4.71 8.71 -5.43
C LEU A 105 3.66 9.68 -4.83
N VAL A 106 2.61 9.15 -4.21
CA VAL A 106 1.60 9.97 -3.51
C VAL A 106 2.18 10.58 -2.25
N GLU A 107 2.99 9.85 -1.50
CA GLU A 107 3.72 10.36 -0.34
C GLU A 107 4.64 11.53 -0.74
N TYR A 108 5.46 11.37 -1.79
CA TYR A 108 6.28 12.45 -2.35
C TYR A 108 5.46 13.67 -2.77
N GLN A 109 4.25 13.46 -3.32
CA GLN A 109 3.37 14.57 -3.68
C GLN A 109 2.84 15.32 -2.45
N SER A 110 2.60 14.61 -1.34
CA SER A 110 2.21 15.23 -0.07
C SER A 110 3.35 16.02 0.58
N ASN A 111 4.59 15.64 0.28
CA ASN A 111 5.83 16.30 0.70
C ASN A 111 5.95 16.48 2.23
N ASN A 112 5.47 15.50 2.99
CA ASN A 112 5.62 15.42 4.43
C ASN A 112 6.49 14.21 4.80
N ASN A 113 7.81 14.43 4.91
CA ASN A 113 8.82 13.39 5.14
C ASN A 113 8.84 12.25 4.10
N PRO A 114 8.78 12.54 2.79
CA PRO A 114 8.70 11.47 1.82
C PRO A 114 10.00 10.67 1.71
N ASP A 115 9.89 9.35 1.57
CA ASP A 115 11.01 8.47 1.32
C ASP A 115 10.65 7.27 0.42
N PHE A 116 11.52 6.25 0.36
CA PHE A 116 11.38 5.08 -0.53
C PHE A 116 11.12 3.79 0.28
N GLU A 117 10.82 3.92 1.56
CA GLU A 117 10.38 2.85 2.43
C GLU A 117 8.85 2.74 2.36
N ILE A 118 8.30 1.68 2.95
CA ILE A 118 6.86 1.42 2.96
C ILE A 118 6.41 1.16 4.39
N GLY A 119 5.46 1.95 4.88
CA GLY A 119 4.74 1.80 6.14
C GLY A 119 5.53 2.26 7.37
N GLU A 120 6.66 2.94 7.21
CA GLU A 120 7.53 3.45 8.28
C GLU A 120 6.81 4.34 9.30
N ASP A 121 5.80 5.11 8.87
CA ASP A 121 4.99 5.94 9.76
C ASP A 121 4.10 5.12 10.74
N VAL A 122 3.82 3.85 10.43
CA VAL A 122 2.88 3.01 11.20
C VAL A 122 3.46 1.70 11.71
N TYR A 123 4.63 1.30 11.22
CA TYR A 123 5.31 0.07 11.58
C TYR A 123 6.15 0.26 12.84
N THR A 124 6.18 -0.76 13.70
CA THR A 124 7.13 -0.91 14.82
C THR A 124 7.39 0.38 15.60
N PRO A 125 6.40 1.01 16.26
CA PRO A 125 6.55 2.31 16.93
C PRO A 125 7.65 2.40 18.01
N GLY A 126 8.20 1.25 18.44
CA GLY A 126 9.34 1.17 19.36
C GLY A 126 10.72 1.10 18.69
N THR A 127 10.78 1.03 17.36
CA THR A 127 12.00 0.96 16.55
C THR A 127 12.00 2.16 15.60
N ALA A 128 13.10 2.89 15.53
CA ALA A 128 13.20 4.06 14.65
C ALA A 128 14.01 3.73 13.40
N GLY A 129 13.53 4.19 12.24
CA GLY A 129 14.23 4.06 10.95
C GLY A 129 14.11 2.68 10.29
N ASP A 130 13.21 1.84 10.78
CA ASP A 130 12.72 0.65 10.07
C ASP A 130 11.37 0.90 9.39
N ALA A 131 10.98 -0.04 8.54
CA ALA A 131 9.79 -0.02 7.73
C ALA A 131 9.42 -1.46 7.35
N LEU A 132 8.27 -1.65 6.71
CA LEU A 132 7.85 -2.97 6.27
C LEU A 132 8.65 -3.45 5.05
N ARG A 133 8.87 -2.57 4.07
CA ARG A 133 9.65 -2.83 2.85
C ARG A 133 10.51 -1.61 2.49
N SER A 134 11.49 -1.82 1.60
CA SER A 134 12.31 -0.76 1.02
C SER A 134 12.34 -0.91 -0.49
N THR A 135 11.80 0.07 -1.21
CA THR A 135 11.86 0.07 -2.69
C THR A 135 13.24 0.46 -3.20
N SER A 136 14.04 1.18 -2.38
CA SER A 136 15.41 1.58 -2.72
C SER A 136 16.45 0.50 -2.45
N ASN A 137 16.20 -0.37 -1.45
CA ASN A 137 17.07 -1.49 -1.10
C ASN A 137 16.24 -2.67 -0.53
N PRO A 138 15.54 -3.45 -1.38
CA PRO A 138 14.64 -4.53 -0.92
C PRO A 138 15.32 -5.55 0.01
N ALA A 139 16.59 -5.86 -0.26
CA ALA A 139 17.39 -6.77 0.55
C ALA A 139 17.56 -6.32 2.02
N LYS A 140 17.31 -5.04 2.35
CA LYS A 140 17.31 -4.51 3.72
C LYS A 140 16.34 -5.26 4.64
N TYR A 141 15.19 -5.68 4.11
CA TYR A 141 14.15 -6.42 4.86
C TYR A 141 13.98 -7.87 4.38
N GLY A 142 14.88 -8.34 3.52
CA GLY A 142 14.94 -9.74 3.07
C GLY A 142 14.29 -10.01 1.72
N ASP A 143 13.78 -8.98 1.05
CA ASP A 143 13.13 -9.10 -0.25
C ASP A 143 14.15 -9.19 -1.40
N PRO A 144 13.81 -9.87 -2.51
CA PRO A 144 14.72 -10.04 -3.64
C PRO A 144 14.96 -8.73 -4.39
N ASP A 145 16.23 -8.39 -4.64
CA ASP A 145 16.66 -7.22 -5.42
C ASP A 145 17.05 -7.55 -6.88
N HIS A 146 17.02 -8.84 -7.24
CA HIS A 146 17.37 -9.32 -8.57
C HIS A 146 16.58 -10.60 -8.91
N TYR A 147 16.20 -10.76 -10.18
CA TYR A 147 15.35 -11.88 -10.62
C TYR A 147 15.97 -13.27 -10.34
N SER A 148 17.31 -13.36 -10.28
CA SER A 148 18.01 -14.61 -9.97
C SER A 148 17.78 -15.10 -8.54
N VAL A 149 17.35 -14.23 -7.62
CA VAL A 149 17.05 -14.56 -6.22
C VAL A 149 15.56 -14.54 -5.91
N ARG A 150 14.69 -14.50 -6.93
CA ARG A 150 13.23 -14.48 -6.73
C ARG A 150 12.75 -15.70 -5.94
N TYR A 151 11.73 -15.48 -5.11
CA TYR A 151 11.03 -16.56 -4.44
C TYR A 151 10.24 -17.41 -5.45
N THR A 152 10.24 -18.74 -5.28
CA THR A 152 9.52 -19.68 -6.16
C THR A 152 8.69 -20.70 -5.38
N GLY A 153 8.41 -20.42 -4.11
CA GLY A 153 7.59 -21.28 -3.26
C GLY A 153 6.09 -20.97 -3.39
N THR A 154 5.30 -21.46 -2.45
CA THR A 154 3.83 -21.31 -2.46
C THR A 154 3.30 -20.41 -1.34
N GLY A 155 4.16 -19.97 -0.42
CA GLY A 155 3.78 -19.00 0.61
C GLY A 155 3.43 -17.67 -0.03
N ASP A 156 2.63 -16.86 0.66
CA ASP A 156 2.30 -15.50 0.23
C ASP A 156 1.85 -15.42 -1.24
N ASN A 157 0.88 -16.25 -1.63
CA ASN A 157 0.38 -16.32 -3.00
C ASN A 157 1.48 -16.55 -4.08
N GLY A 158 2.62 -17.12 -3.71
CA GLY A 158 3.78 -17.27 -4.59
C GLY A 158 4.82 -16.16 -4.45
N GLY A 159 4.91 -15.51 -3.28
CA GLY A 159 5.82 -14.41 -2.98
C GLY A 159 5.43 -13.15 -3.74
N VAL A 160 4.24 -12.63 -3.44
CA VAL A 160 3.73 -11.42 -4.09
C VAL A 160 4.24 -10.16 -3.41
N HIS A 161 4.47 -10.20 -2.09
CA HIS A 161 5.19 -9.17 -1.35
C HIS A 161 6.70 -9.45 -1.35
#